data_AF-A0A962NRF2-F1
#
_entry.id   AF-A0A962NRF2-F1
#
_cell.length_a   1.000
_cell.length_b   1.000
_cell.length_c   1.000
_cell.angle_alpha   90.00
_cell.angle_beta   90.00
_cell.angle_gamma   90.00
#
_symmetry.space_group_name_H-M   'P 1'
#
loop_
_entity.id
_entity.type
_entity.pdbx_description
1 polymer ?
#
loop_
_entity_poly.entity_id
_entity_poly.type
_entity_poly.pdbx_seq_one_letter_code
_entity_poly.pdbx_strand_id
1 'polypeptide(L)' 'MKYEVQHYTLCDGWINTWSIEENGVSTPEVFDSKEEAQAEIDAFLQEIAEEIEQGERDPENGYDAEDFRVAEVQAN' A
#
# COMPACT_ATOMS: atom_id res chain seq x y z
N MET A 1 -3.02 16.74 -8.75
CA MET A 1 -2.56 15.36 -8.99
C MET A 1 -2.94 14.53 -7.79
N LYS A 2 -3.14 13.23 -7.97
CA LYS A 2 -3.36 12.30 -6.87
C LYS A 2 -2.21 11.31 -6.85
N TYR A 3 -2.02 10.65 -5.72
CA TYR A 3 -0.98 9.66 -5.52
C TYR A 3 -1.63 8.35 -5.12
N GLU A 4 -1.05 7.22 -5.53
CA GLU A 4 -1.50 5.92 -5.08
C GLU A 4 -0.31 5.07 -4.63
N VAL A 5 -0.59 4.14 -3.72
CA VAL A 5 0.36 3.12 -3.32
C VAL A 5 0.23 1.94 -4.28
N GLN A 6 1.34 1.54 -4.90
CA GLN A 6 1.38 0.37 -5.76
C GLN A 6 2.25 -0.70 -5.13
N HIS A 7 1.78 -1.94 -5.19
CA HIS A 7 2.52 -3.15 -4.83
C HIS A 7 2.97 -3.83 -6.13
N TYR A 8 4.22 -4.27 -6.18
CA TYR A 8 4.73 -5.06 -7.29
C TYR A 8 4.28 -6.52 -7.19
N THR A 9 3.44 -6.94 -8.14
CA THR A 9 3.02 -8.34 -8.29
C THR A 9 3.70 -8.97 -9.50
N LEU A 10 3.98 -10.28 -9.43
CA LEU A 10 4.65 -11.00 -10.52
C LEU A 10 3.85 -11.01 -11.84
N CYS A 11 2.52 -10.99 -11.76
CA CYS A 11 1.63 -11.12 -12.92
C CYS A 11 1.23 -9.77 -13.51
N ASP A 12 0.88 -8.80 -12.66
CA ASP A 12 0.30 -7.52 -13.07
C ASP A 12 1.31 -6.36 -12.98
N GLY A 13 2.50 -6.63 -12.44
CA GLY A 13 3.50 -5.60 -12.16
C GLY A 13 3.02 -4.69 -11.03
N TRP A 14 3.29 -3.40 -11.18
CA TRP A 14 2.89 -2.39 -10.20
C TRP A 14 1.40 -2.07 -10.30
N ILE A 15 0.64 -2.46 -9.29
CA ILE A 15 -0.80 -2.23 -9.21
C ILE A 15 -1.18 -1.71 -7.83
N ASN A 16 -2.17 -0.81 -7.78
CA ASN A 16 -2.76 -0.38 -6.54
C ASN A 16 -3.64 -1.49 -5.95
N THR A 17 -3.19 -2.07 -4.84
CA THR A 17 -3.92 -3.10 -4.11
C THR A 17 -4.72 -2.54 -2.94
N TRP A 18 -4.67 -1.23 -2.74
CA TRP A 18 -5.29 -0.51 -1.64
C TRP A 18 -6.63 0.03 -2.11
N SER A 19 -7.68 -0.14 -1.31
CA SER A 19 -9.03 0.21 -1.72
C SER A 19 -9.83 0.78 -0.56
N ILE A 20 -10.55 1.86 -0.82
CA ILE A 20 -11.55 2.41 0.08
C ILE A 20 -12.93 1.91 -0.31
N GLU A 21 -13.78 1.66 0.68
CA GLU A 21 -15.19 1.38 0.45
C GLU A 21 -16.01 2.63 0.76
N GLU A 22 -16.69 3.17 -0.26
CA GLU A 22 -17.60 4.30 -0.09
C GLU A 22 -18.97 3.96 -0.70
N ASN A 23 -20.03 4.09 0.09
CA ASN A 23 -21.41 3.77 -0.33
C ASN A 23 -21.58 2.33 -0.87
N GLY A 24 -20.82 1.36 -0.35
CA GLY A 24 -20.85 -0.03 -0.80
C GLY A 24 -20.15 -0.27 -2.14
N VAL A 25 -19.38 0.71 -2.63
CA VAL A 25 -18.53 0.59 -3.81
C VAL A 25 -17.08 0.64 -3.34
N SER A 26 -16.31 -0.38 -3.69
CA SER A 26 -14.86 -0.41 -3.47
C SER A 26 -14.15 0.28 -4.64
N THR A 27 -13.34 1.28 -4.34
CA THR A 27 -12.52 2.02 -5.31
C THR A 27 -11.07 2.06 -4.86
N PRO A 28 -10.09 2.10 -5.78
CA PRO A 28 -8.68 2.24 -5.42
C PRO A 28 -8.45 3.47 -4.55
N GLU A 29 -7.68 3.30 -3.49
CA GLU A 29 -7.36 4.40 -2.59
C GLU A 29 -6.36 5.35 -3.25
N VAL A 30 -6.61 6.66 -3.10
CA VAL A 30 -5.77 7.71 -3.64
C VAL A 30 -5.59 8.85 -2.63
N PHE A 31 -4.39 9.40 -2.58
CA PHE A 31 -3.93 10.43 -1.65
C PHE A 31 -3.76 11.78 -2.34
N ASP A 32 -3.90 12.86 -1.58
CA ASP A 32 -3.69 14.23 -2.06
C ASP A 32 -2.21 14.61 -2.12
N SER A 33 -1.38 13.99 -1.29
CA SER A 33 0.07 14.20 -1.28
C SER A 33 0.86 12.90 -1.34
N LYS A 34 2.09 13.01 -1.88
CA LYS A 34 3.07 11.92 -1.85
C LYS A 34 3.46 11.53 -0.42
N GLU A 35 3.53 12.51 0.47
CA GLU A 35 3.89 12.30 1.88
C GLU A 35 2.84 11.46 2.60
N GLU A 36 1.55 11.71 2.36
CA GLU A 36 0.47 10.87 2.88
C GLU A 36 0.56 9.42 2.36
N ALA A 37 0.72 9.24 1.05
CA ALA A 37 0.86 7.90 0.47
C ALA A 37 2.11 7.16 1.00
N GLN A 38 3.21 7.88 1.26
CA GLN A 38 4.41 7.27 1.84
C GLN A 38 4.21 6.91 3.31
N ALA A 39 3.57 7.79 4.09
CA ALA A 39 3.30 7.54 5.51
C ALA A 39 2.43 6.29 5.70
N GLU A 40 1.50 6.06 4.79
CA GLU A 40 0.69 4.85 4.76
C GLU A 40 1.53 3.58 4.49
N ILE A 41 2.46 3.60 3.52
CA ILE A 41 3.39 2.49 3.30
C ILE A 41 4.21 2.22 4.57
N ASP A 42 4.74 3.28 5.18
CA ASP A 42 5.57 3.16 6.38
C ASP A 42 4.77 2.58 7.57
N ALA A 43 3.53 3.01 7.75
CA ALA A 43 2.62 2.49 8.77
C ALA A 43 2.28 1.01 8.53
N PHE A 44 1.93 0.64 7.30
CA PHE A 44 1.65 -0.75 6.94
C PHE A 44 2.84 -1.67 7.22
N LEU A 45 4.06 -1.27 6.81
CA LEU A 45 5.26 -2.05 7.05
C LEU A 45 5.60 -2.16 8.54
N GLN A 46 5.34 -1.11 9.31
CA GLN A 46 5.50 -1.14 10.76
C GLN A 46 4.53 -2.14 11.40
N GLU A 47 3.25 -2.12 11.02
CA GLU A 47 2.27 -3.11 11.50
C GLU A 47 2.71 -4.54 11.18
N ILE A 48 3.19 -4.79 9.96
CA ILE A 48 3.72 -6.11 9.58
C ILE A 48 4.92 -6.51 10.45
N ALA A 49 5.85 -5.58 10.70
CA ALA A 49 7.00 -5.85 11.56
C ALA A 49 6.58 -6.17 13.00
N GLU A 50 5.58 -5.46 13.54
CA GLU A 50 5.01 -5.71 14.86
C GLU A 50 4.29 -7.06 14.94
N GLU A 51 3.52 -7.46 13.90
CA GLU A 51 2.90 -8.78 13.80
C GLU A 51 3.95 -9.91 13.80
N ILE A 52 5.06 -9.71 13.08
CA ILE A 52 6.17 -10.67 13.03
C ILE A 52 6.85 -10.78 14.41
N GLU A 53 7.10 -9.64 15.07
CA GLU A 53 7.71 -9.63 16.41
C GLU A 53 6.82 -10.32 17.45
N GLN A 54 5.50 -10.16 17.33
CA GLN A 54 4.51 -10.81 18.19
C GLN A 54 4.26 -12.29 17.83
N GLY A 55 4.79 -12.76 16.70
CA GLY A 55 4.60 -14.13 16.20
C GLY A 55 3.21 -14.39 15.60
N GLU A 56 2.46 -13.33 15.27
CA GLU A 56 1.19 -13.42 14.54
C GLU A 56 1.41 -13.68 13.06
N ARG A 57 2.59 -13.31 12.54
CA ARG A 57 3.02 -13.53 11.16
C ARG A 57 4.39 -14.20 11.10
N ASP A 58 4.56 -15.07 10.12
CA ASP A 58 5.87 -15.68 9.83
C ASP A 58 6.80 -14.64 9.17
N PRO A 59 8.08 -14.52 9.60
CA PRO A 59 9.05 -13.62 8.99
C PRO A 59 9.22 -13.79 7.48
N GLU A 60 9.03 -15.00 6.94
CA GLU A 60 9.11 -15.28 5.50
C GLU A 60 7.92 -14.71 4.70
N ASN A 61 6.85 -14.29 5.40
CA ASN A 61 5.66 -13.64 4.83
C ASN A 61 5.61 -12.13 5.12
N GLY A 62 6.73 -11.54 5.53
CA GLY A 62 6.89 -10.09 5.59
C GLY A 62 6.90 -9.44 4.21
N TYR A 63 6.98 -8.10 4.20
CA TYR A 63 7.18 -7.33 2.99
C TYR A 63 8.36 -6.37 3.16
N ASP A 64 9.07 -6.08 2.08
CA ASP A 64 10.10 -5.07 2.05
C ASP A 64 9.54 -3.74 1.53
N ALA A 65 10.13 -2.62 1.96
CA ALA A 65 9.75 -1.30 1.46
C ALA A 65 9.93 -1.17 -0.06
N GLU A 66 10.83 -1.96 -0.65
CA GLU A 66 11.09 -1.99 -2.09
C GLU A 66 9.98 -2.69 -2.90
N ASP A 67 9.10 -3.45 -2.24
CA ASP A 67 7.91 -4.06 -2.86
C ASP A 67 6.79 -3.06 -3.11
N PHE A 68 6.91 -1.85 -2.54
CA PHE A 68 5.93 -0.78 -2.64
C PHE A 68 6.52 0.47 -3.28
N ARG A 69 5.67 1.25 -3.95
CA ARG A 69 6.03 2.58 -4.43
C ARG A 69 4.84 3.52 -4.44
N VAL A 70 5.12 4.81 -4.33
CA VAL A 70 4.13 5.86 -4.58
C VAL A 70 4.17 6.25 -6.06
N ALA A 71 3.02 6.15 -6.74
CA ALA A 71 2.86 6.55 -8.14
C ALA A 71 1.93 7.76 -8.27
N GLU A 72 2.25 8.67 -9.19
CA GLU A 72 1.39 9.81 -9.54
C GLU A 72 0.28 9.37 -10.50
N VAL A 73 -0.97 9.71 -10.18
CA VAL A 73 -2.15 9.42 -11.00
C VAL A 73 -2.96 10.69 -11.31
N GLN A 74 -3.54 10.72 -12.50
CA GLN A 74 -4.51 11.76 -12.85
C GLN A 74 -5.84 11.44 -12.17
N ALA A 75 -6.34 12.37 -11.34
CA ALA A 75 -7.74 12.35 -10.94
C ALA A 75 -8.58 12.58 -12.21
N ASN A 76 -9.29 11.54 -12.66
CA ASN A 76 -10.27 11.66 -13.74
C ASN A 76 -11.54 12.36 -13.25
#